data_AF-J7HBB8-F1
#
_entry.id   AF-J7HBB8-F1
#
_cell.length_a   1.000
_cell.length_b   1.000
_cell.length_c   1.000
_cell.angle_alpha   90.00
_cell.angle_beta   90.00
_cell.angle_gamma   90.00
#
_symmetry.space_group_name_H-M   'P 1'
#
loop_
_entity.id
_entity.type
_entity.pdbx_description
1 polymer ?
#
loop_
_entity_poly.entity_id
_entity_poly.type
_entity_poly.pdbx_seq_one_letter_code
_entity_poly.pdbx_strand_id
1 'polypeptide(L)' 'DGGGWTVFQKRYEGSVDFYRNWNAYRNGFGNLSGEFWLGNEILHKMTSHGDWELRVDLGDFSSPMVTAYAYYDSFAIGDH' A
#
# COMPACT_ATOMS: atom_id res chain seq x y z
N ASP A 1 -12.97 4.68 11.83
CA ASP A 1 -13.24 3.95 10.56
C ASP A 1 -13.40 2.44 10.71
N GLY A 2 -13.99 1.94 11.80
CA GLY A 2 -14.36 0.52 11.94
C GLY A 2 -13.22 -0.52 12.01
N GLY A 3 -11.99 -0.18 11.60
CA GLY A 3 -10.92 -1.17 11.43
C GLY A 3 -11.09 -1.98 10.14
N GLY A 4 -10.31 -3.05 9.97
CA GLY A 4 -10.45 -3.95 8.81
C GLY A 4 -9.61 -3.61 7.57
N TRP A 5 -8.81 -2.54 7.63
CA TRP A 5 -7.91 -2.16 6.54
C TRP A 5 -6.65 -3.02 6.52
N THR A 6 -6.37 -3.66 5.39
CA THR A 6 -5.05 -4.25 5.13
C THR A 6 -4.14 -3.18 4.54
N VAL A 7 -3.09 -2.80 5.29
CA VAL A 7 -2.05 -1.90 4.79
C VAL A 7 -1.13 -2.68 3.87
N PHE A 8 -1.05 -2.29 2.60
CA PHE A 8 -0.19 -2.94 1.61
C PHE A 8 1.02 -2.11 1.18
N GLN A 9 1.03 -0.82 1.53
CA GLN A 9 2.16 0.08 1.33
C GLN A 9 2.23 1.04 2.51
N LYS A 10 3.44 1.33 3.00
CA LYS A 10 3.68 2.32 4.05
C LYS A 10 5.00 3.06 3.85
N ARG A 11 4.96 4.40 3.94
CA ARG A 11 6.12 5.32 3.93
C ARG A 11 6.03 6.29 5.10
N TYR A 12 7.15 6.59 5.75
CA TYR A 12 7.21 7.58 6.82
C TYR A 12 8.62 8.13 7.11
N GLU A 13 9.70 7.41 6.79
CA GLU A 13 11.07 7.83 7.16
C GLU A 13 12.11 7.62 6.05
N GLY A 14 11.78 6.92 4.97
CA GLY A 14 12.70 6.65 3.86
C GLY A 14 13.77 5.60 4.16
N SER A 15 13.56 4.72 5.14
CA SER A 15 14.50 3.65 5.51
C SER A 15 14.54 2.51 4.48
N VAL A 16 13.52 2.40 3.62
CA VAL A 16 13.48 1.41 2.53
C VAL A 16 13.58 2.11 1.18
N ASP A 17 14.48 1.59 0.34
CA ASP A 17 14.57 2.00 -1.06
C ASP A 17 13.38 1.44 -1.85
N PHE A 18 12.59 2.33 -2.48
CA PHE A 18 11.47 2.00 -3.36
C PHE A 18 11.85 2.03 -4.84
N TYR A 19 13.08 2.47 -5.20
CA TYR A 19 13.57 2.37 -6.57
C TYR A 19 14.03 0.94 -6.88
N ARG A 20 13.06 0.06 -7.12
CA ARG A 20 13.28 -1.38 -7.28
C ARG A 20 12.81 -1.89 -8.64
N ASN A 21 13.34 -3.04 -9.04
CA ASN A 21 12.94 -3.72 -10.27
C ASN A 21 11.55 -4.38 -10.16
N TRP A 22 11.02 -4.81 -11.30
CA TRP A 22 9.74 -5.49 -11.40
C TRP A 22 9.60 -6.69 -10.44
N ASN A 23 10.63 -7.53 -10.35
CA ASN A 23 10.58 -8.73 -9.51
C ASN A 23 10.42 -8.39 -8.02
N ALA A 24 11.01 -7.30 -7.55
CA ALA A 24 10.81 -6.81 -6.19
C ALA A 24 9.36 -6.34 -5.97
N TYR A 25 8.79 -5.58 -6.90
CA TYR A 25 7.39 -5.15 -6.80
C TYR A 25 6.40 -6.31 -6.90
N ARG A 26 6.72 -7.32 -7.71
CA ARG A 26 5.94 -8.56 -7.80
C ARG A 26 5.88 -9.29 -6.46
N ASN A 27 7.03 -9.51 -5.83
CA ASN A 27 7.17 -10.34 -4.62
C ASN A 27 6.96 -9.57 -3.30
N GLY A 28 7.06 -8.24 -3.32
CA GLY A 28 7.08 -7.41 -2.12
C GLY A 28 8.50 -7.18 -1.58
N PHE A 29 8.65 -6.13 -0.77
CA PHE A 29 9.91 -5.76 -0.13
C PHE A 29 9.68 -4.87 1.10
N GLY A 30 10.72 -4.73 1.94
CA GLY A 30 10.67 -3.95 3.17
C GLY A 30 10.32 -4.79 4.40
N ASN A 31 9.77 -4.16 5.42
CA ASN A 31 9.43 -4.79 6.70
C ASN A 31 8.00 -4.40 7.10
N LEU A 32 7.15 -5.37 7.42
CA LEU A 32 5.75 -5.14 7.85
C LEU A 32 5.65 -4.29 9.13
N SER A 33 6.69 -4.29 9.96
CA SER A 33 6.80 -3.41 11.13
C SER A 33 7.30 -1.99 10.80
N GLY A 34 7.71 -1.73 9.55
CA GLY A 34 8.32 -0.49 9.08
C GLY A 34 7.77 -0.05 7.71
N GLU A 35 8.65 0.39 6.81
CA GLU A 35 8.27 0.71 5.43
C GLU A 35 8.27 -0.56 4.56
N PHE A 36 7.23 -0.72 3.74
CA PHE A 36 7.11 -1.90 2.89
C PHE A 36 6.21 -1.69 1.68
N TRP A 37 6.35 -2.62 0.73
CA TRP A 37 5.40 -2.94 -0.33
C TRP A 37 5.02 -4.41 -0.21
N LEU A 38 3.73 -4.72 -0.09
CA LEU A 38 3.25 -6.08 0.16
C LEU A 38 3.55 -7.02 -1.02
N GLY A 39 3.48 -6.53 -2.25
CA GLY A 39 3.73 -7.31 -3.46
C GLY A 39 2.50 -7.38 -4.37
N ASN A 40 2.72 -7.21 -5.67
CA ASN A 40 1.65 -7.18 -6.67
C ASN A 40 0.92 -8.52 -6.76
N GLU A 41 1.60 -9.66 -6.61
CA GLU A 41 0.93 -10.96 -6.69
C GLU A 41 -0.03 -11.19 -5.52
N ILE A 42 0.35 -10.72 -4.33
CA ILE A 42 -0.49 -10.82 -3.14
C ILE A 42 -1.70 -9.90 -3.33
N LEU A 43 -1.47 -8.67 -3.75
CA LEU A 43 -2.54 -7.70 -4.02
C LEU A 43 -3.50 -8.17 -5.12
N HIS A 44 -2.99 -8.72 -6.22
CA HIS A 44 -3.82 -9.30 -7.27
C HIS A 44 -4.66 -10.46 -6.74
N LYS A 45 -4.09 -11.40 -5.98
CA LYS A 45 -4.84 -12.51 -5.38
C LYS A 45 -5.94 -12.03 -4.42
N MET A 46 -5.68 -10.97 -3.66
CA MET A 46 -6.66 -10.40 -2.74
C MET A 46 -7.78 -9.70 -3.50
N THR A 47 -7.42 -8.82 -4.43
CA THR A 47 -8.36 -7.89 -5.09
C THR A 47 -9.04 -8.43 -6.34
N SER A 48 -8.62 -9.60 -6.84
CA SER A 48 -9.26 -10.28 -7.97
C SER A 48 -10.62 -10.88 -7.64
N HIS A 49 -10.96 -11.01 -6.36
CA HIS A 49 -12.23 -11.58 -5.90
C HIS A 49 -12.89 -10.67 -4.87
N GLY A 50 -14.16 -10.33 -5.13
CA GLY A 50 -14.96 -9.47 -4.28
C GLY A 50 -14.73 -7.97 -4.52
N ASP A 51 -15.41 -7.15 -3.73
CA ASP A 51 -15.34 -5.70 -3.81
C ASP A 51 -14.32 -5.19 -2.79
N TRP A 52 -13.30 -4.49 -3.27
CA TRP A 52 -12.25 -3.90 -2.43
C TRP A 52 -12.25 -2.39 -2.58
N GLU A 53 -12.21 -1.72 -1.44
CA GLU A 53 -12.08 -0.27 -1.34
C GLU A 53 -10.61 0.09 -1.15
N LEU A 54 -10.20 1.23 -1.69
CA LEU A 54 -8.86 1.78 -1.50
C LEU A 54 -8.93 3.10 -0.74
N ARG A 55 -8.14 3.19 0.33
CA ARG A 55 -7.86 4.43 1.02
C ARG A 55 -6.37 4.76 0.94
N VAL A 56 -6.06 6.00 0.60
CA VAL A 56 -4.69 6.53 0.58
C VAL A 56 -4.60 7.64 1.62
N ASP A 57 -3.93 7.36 2.73
CA ASP A 57 -3.60 8.37 3.74
C ASP A 57 -2.27 9.06 3.39
N LEU A 58 -2.28 10.39 3.33
CA LEU A 58 -1.14 11.23 3.04
C LEU A 58 -0.86 12.10 4.27
N GLY A 59 0.38 12.04 4.76
CA GLY A 59 0.88 12.92 5.81
C GLY A 59 2.05 13.76 5.30
N ASP A 60 2.18 14.98 5.80
CA ASP A 60 3.38 15.78 5.58
C ASP A 60 4.51 15.24 6.47
N PHE A 61 5.63 14.84 5.87
CA PHE A 61 6.83 14.41 6.60
C PHE A 61 7.37 15.49 7.55
N SER A 62 7.09 16.77 7.29
CA SER A 62 7.50 17.91 8.10
C SER A 62 6.47 18.29 9.19
N SER A 63 5.22 17.81 9.06
CA SER A 63 4.15 18.09 10.00
C SER A 63 3.20 16.88 10.08
N PRO A 64 3.50 15.88 10.93
CA PRO A 64 2.73 14.63 11.02
C PRO A 64 1.28 14.82 11.50
N MET A 65 0.91 16.03 11.93
CA MET A 65 -0.47 16.38 12.29
C MET A 65 -1.32 16.79 11.09
N VAL A 66 -0.71 17.07 9.93
CA VAL A 66 -1.43 17.34 8.68
C VAL A 66 -1.61 16.03 7.94
N THR A 67 -2.82 15.48 8.02
CA THR A 67 -3.21 14.28 7.28
C THR A 67 -4.40 14.57 6.38
N ALA A 68 -4.34 14.03 5.16
CA ALA A 68 -5.45 13.99 4.22
C ALA A 68 -5.64 12.54 3.76
N TYR A 69 -6.85 12.20 3.31
CA TYR A 69 -7.09 10.90 2.70
C TYR A 69 -7.87 11.04 1.40
N ALA A 70 -7.56 10.16 0.46
CA ALA A 70 -8.37 9.89 -0.72
C ALA A 70 -9.00 8.51 -0.58
N TYR A 71 -10.25 8.38 -1.03
CA TYR A 71 -11.01 7.15 -0.94
C TYR A 71 -11.56 6.78 -2.32
N TYR A 72 -11.48 5.50 -2.64
CA TYR A 72 -11.99 4.89 -3.87
C TYR A 72 -12.82 3.68 -3.47
N ASP A 73 -14.03 3.61 -4.01
CA ASP A 73 -15.03 2.57 -3.76
C ASP A 73 -14.72 1.24 -4.45
N SER A 74 -13.88 1.26 -5.50
CA SER A 74 -13.46 0.06 -6.22
C SER A 74 -11.97 0.09 -6.55
N PHE A 75 -11.27 -0.99 -6.21
CA PHE A 75 -9.86 -1.19 -6.49
C PHE A 75 -9.55 -2.65 -6.80
N ALA A 76 -8.86 -2.88 -7.93
CA ALA A 76 -8.32 -4.19 -8.28
C ALA A 76 -7.00 -4.05 -9.03
N ILE A 77 -6.11 -5.02 -8.82
CA ILE A 77 -4.91 -5.18 -9.65
C ILE A 77 -5.22 -6.21 -10.75
N GLY A 78 -5.09 -5.79 -12.00
CA GLY A 78 -5.26 -6.65 -13.16
C GLY A 78 -4.12 -7.64 -13.39
N ASP A 79 -4.34 -8.57 -14.32
CA ASP A 79 -3.36 -9.57 -14.74
C ASP A 79 -2.10 -8.96 -15.38
N HIS A 80 -1.05 -9.77 -15.52
CA HIS A 80 0.24 -9.43 -16.13
C HIS A 80 0.50 -10.27 -17.38
#